data_AF-A0AAW2RP58-F1
#
_entry.id   AF-A0AAW2RP58-F1
#
_cell.length_a   1.000
_cell.length_b   1.000
_cell.length_c   1.000
_cell.angle_alpha   90.00
_cell.angle_beta   90.00
_cell.angle_gamma   90.00
#
_symmetry.space_group_name_H-M   'P 1'
#
loop_
_entity.id
_entity.type
_entity.pdbx_description
1 polymer ?
#
loop_
_entity_poly.entity_id
_entity_poly.type
_entity_poly.pdbx_seq_one_letter_code
_entity_poly.pdbx_strand_id
1 'polypeptide(L)'
;MFEKFTQWHENNQKVCNVVLGSMSNKIKKQYGRYEDVKSIMHRIRELYAVLDRHLRYVVTKAFFGARMIEGLSVHEHGVMMLSLVEKLKDLQVDFEKEETYIDVILQSLPPSFD
;
A
#
# COMPACT_ATOMS: atom_id res chain seq x y z
N MET A 1 29.98 31.46 11.73
CA MET A 1 28.88 30.63 12.30
C MET A 1 27.52 31.04 11.73
N PHE A 2 27.22 32.34 11.66
CA PHE A 2 25.98 32.89 11.06
C PHE A 2 25.79 32.54 9.57
N GLU A 3 26.83 32.71 8.75
CA GLU A 3 26.75 32.51 7.29
C GLU A 3 26.41 31.06 6.88
N LYS A 4 26.96 30.08 7.60
CA LYS A 4 26.63 28.66 7.41
C LYS A 4 25.17 28.34 7.77
N PHE A 5 24.61 29.02 8.78
CA PHE A 5 23.22 28.85 9.19
C PHE A 5 22.27 29.45 8.15
N THR A 6 22.55 30.65 7.64
CA THR A 6 21.77 31.29 6.56
C THR A 6 21.78 30.44 5.29
N GLN A 7 22.96 29.96 4.87
CA GLN A 7 23.08 29.10 3.69
C GLN A 7 22.30 27.79 3.84
N TRP A 8 22.31 27.18 5.02
CA TRP A 8 21.51 25.99 5.31
C TRP A 8 20.02 26.28 5.19
N HIS A 9 19.55 27.40 5.76
CA HIS A 9 18.15 27.78 5.75
C HIS A 9 17.63 28.00 4.32
N GLU A 10 18.37 28.75 3.51
CA GLU A 10 18.01 29.01 2.10
C GLU A 10 17.96 27.72 1.27
N ASN A 11 18.95 26.84 1.45
CA ASN A 11 19.00 25.56 0.74
C ASN A 11 17.84 24.65 1.17
N ASN A 12 17.54 24.59 2.46
CA ASN A 12 16.40 23.83 2.98
C ASN A 12 15.07 24.36 2.43
N GLN A 13 14.87 25.68 2.37
CA GLN A 13 13.66 26.29 1.83
C GLN A 13 13.46 25.97 0.35
N LYS A 14 14.53 26.04 -0.47
CA LYS A 14 14.47 25.66 -1.89
C LYS A 14 14.01 24.22 -2.07
N VAL A 15 14.58 23.30 -1.30
CA VAL A 15 14.21 21.87 -1.38
C VAL A 15 12.78 21.63 -0.89
N CYS A 16 12.34 22.29 0.19
CA CYS A 16 10.95 22.25 0.66
C CYS A 16 9.97 22.66 -0.45
N ASN A 17 10.27 23.75 -1.16
CA ASN A 17 9.42 24.27 -2.23
C ASN A 17 9.32 23.30 -3.42
N VAL A 18 10.43 22.66 -3.80
CA VAL A 18 10.43 21.63 -4.86
C VAL A 18 9.62 20.41 -4.43
N VAL A 19 9.86 19.89 -3.22
CA VAL A 19 9.17 18.71 -2.69
C VAL A 19 7.66 18.96 -2.60
N LEU A 20 7.25 20.08 -1.98
CA LEU A 20 5.83 20.44 -1.85
C LEU A 20 5.19 20.80 -3.19
N GLY A 21 5.96 21.36 -4.13
CA GLY A 21 5.50 21.70 -5.48
C GLY A 21 5.18 20.47 -6.34
N SER A 22 5.93 19.37 -6.15
CA SER A 22 5.69 18.09 -6.83
C SER A 22 4.52 17.29 -6.27
N MET A 23 3.87 17.76 -5.21
CA MET A 23 2.79 17.05 -4.51
C MET A 23 1.41 17.56 -4.90
N SER A 24 0.39 16.70 -4.72
CA SER A 24 -0.99 17.13 -4.86
C SER A 24 -1.35 18.21 -3.82
N ASN A 25 -2.32 19.07 -4.16
CA ASN A 25 -2.75 20.18 -3.30
C ASN A 25 -3.16 19.74 -1.88
N LYS A 26 -3.68 18.50 -1.73
CA LYS A 26 -4.06 17.94 -0.43
C LYS A 26 -2.85 17.68 0.46
N ILE A 27 -1.80 17.05 -0.09
CA ILE A 27 -0.54 16.77 0.60
C ILE A 27 0.16 18.10 0.89
N LYS A 28 0.24 19.01 -0.08
CA LYS A 28 0.85 20.33 0.10
C LYS A 28 0.19 21.13 1.23
N LYS A 29 -1.14 21.19 1.31
CA LYS A 29 -1.87 21.88 2.40
C LYS A 29 -1.61 21.25 3.78
N GLN A 30 -1.51 19.93 3.85
CA GLN A 30 -1.34 19.21 5.11
C GLN A 30 0.09 19.31 5.66
N TYR A 31 1.10 19.39 4.78
CA TYR A 31 2.52 19.37 5.15
C TYR A 31 3.28 20.68 4.88
N GLY A 32 2.65 21.70 4.31
CA GLY A 32 3.28 23.01 4.06
C GLY A 32 3.62 23.82 5.32
N ARG A 33 3.25 23.34 6.50
CA ARG A 33 3.54 23.96 7.81
C ARG A 33 4.87 23.55 8.43
N TYR A 34 5.58 22.58 7.85
CA TYR A 34 6.85 22.10 8.37
C TYR A 34 8.00 22.93 7.79
N GLU A 35 8.88 23.42 8.66
CA GLU A 35 9.97 24.33 8.27
C GLU A 35 11.16 23.59 7.65
N ASP A 36 11.31 22.28 7.90
CA ASP A 36 12.43 21.49 7.40
C ASP A 36 11.99 20.31 6.52
N VAL A 37 12.81 20.03 5.49
CA VAL A 37 12.56 18.97 4.51
C VAL A 37 12.53 17.60 5.17
N LYS A 38 13.34 17.36 6.22
CA LYS A 38 13.42 16.05 6.86
C LYS A 38 12.10 15.70 7.53
N SER A 39 11.47 16.65 8.21
CA SER A 39 10.14 16.49 8.81
C SER A 39 9.06 16.21 7.77
N ILE A 40 9.07 16.93 6.63
CA ILE A 40 8.15 16.68 5.51
C ILE A 40 8.33 15.26 4.99
N MET A 41 9.56 14.86 4.67
CA MET A 41 9.88 13.55 4.13
C MET A 41 9.58 12.41 5.11
N HIS A 42 9.85 12.61 6.41
CA HIS A 42 9.57 11.61 7.44
C HIS A 42 8.08 11.30 7.51
N ARG A 43 7.23 12.32 7.60
CA ARG A 43 5.77 12.11 7.67
C ARG A 43 5.20 11.49 6.42
N ILE A 44 5.71 11.88 5.26
CA ILE A 44 5.29 11.28 3.99
C ILE A 44 5.62 9.79 3.99
N ARG A 45 6.82 9.40 4.43
CA ARG A 45 7.18 7.98 4.58
C ARG A 45 6.26 7.26 5.56
N GLU A 46 5.93 7.87 6.70
CA GLU A 46 4.98 7.27 7.65
C GLU A 46 3.60 7.05 7.03
N LEU A 47 3.06 8.03 6.29
CA LEU A 47 1.78 7.89 5.60
C LEU A 47 1.79 6.77 4.58
N TYR A 48 2.81 6.72 3.72
CA TYR A 48 2.90 5.69 2.69
C TYR A 48 3.12 4.31 3.32
N ALA A 49 3.86 4.20 4.43
CA ALA A 49 4.00 2.96 5.18
C ALA A 49 2.67 2.50 5.81
N VAL A 50 1.88 3.42 6.37
CA VAL A 50 0.53 3.11 6.89
C VAL A 50 -0.41 2.69 5.77
N LEU A 51 -0.36 3.39 4.63
CA LEU A 51 -1.16 3.08 3.46
C LEU A 51 -0.81 1.70 2.90
N ASP A 52 0.48 1.39 2.81
CA ASP A 52 0.99 0.10 2.38
C ASP A 52 0.53 -1.04 3.30
N ARG A 53 0.64 -0.87 4.61
CA ARG A 53 0.10 -1.83 5.59
C ARG A 53 -1.41 -2.01 5.45
N HIS A 54 -2.15 -0.91 5.29
CA HIS A 54 -3.61 -0.97 5.11
C HIS A 54 -3.98 -1.72 3.82
N LEU A 55 -3.28 -1.44 2.73
CA LEU A 55 -3.54 -2.07 1.43
C LEU A 55 -3.26 -3.58 1.50
N ARG A 56 -2.12 -3.97 2.09
CA ARG A 56 -1.80 -5.38 2.37
C ARG A 56 -2.92 -6.06 3.17
N TYR A 57 -3.34 -5.44 4.28
CA TYR A 57 -4.44 -5.97 5.09
C TYR A 57 -5.74 -6.15 4.30
N VAL A 58 -6.14 -5.16 3.50
CA VAL A 58 -7.39 -5.23 2.72
C VAL A 58 -7.36 -6.36 1.70
N VAL A 59 -6.26 -6.51 0.95
CA VAL A 59 -6.13 -7.57 -0.06
C VAL A 59 -6.05 -8.95 0.62
N THR A 60 -5.25 -9.09 1.67
CA THR A 60 -5.17 -10.34 2.45
C THR A 60 -6.54 -10.74 3.01
N LYS A 61 -7.29 -9.78 3.59
CA LYS A 61 -8.64 -10.03 4.11
C LYS A 61 -9.60 -10.48 3.01
N ALA A 62 -9.54 -9.85 1.84
CA ALA A 62 -10.38 -10.23 0.70
C ALA A 62 -10.06 -11.65 0.23
N PHE A 63 -8.78 -12.01 0.14
CA PHE A 63 -8.34 -13.34 -0.27
C PHE A 63 -8.81 -14.44 0.67
N PHE A 64 -8.55 -14.32 1.97
CA PHE A 64 -8.99 -15.32 2.95
C PHE A 64 -10.51 -15.34 3.16
N GLY A 65 -11.18 -14.21 2.98
CA GLY A 65 -12.62 -14.06 3.15
C GLY A 65 -13.45 -14.42 1.91
N ALA A 66 -12.82 -14.64 0.75
CA ALA A 66 -13.52 -14.99 -0.48
C ALA A 66 -14.25 -16.33 -0.33
N ARG A 67 -15.50 -16.39 -0.75
CA ARG A 67 -16.32 -17.60 -0.80
C ARG A 67 -17.12 -17.59 -2.10
N MET A 68 -17.06 -18.68 -2.84
CA MET A 68 -17.85 -18.90 -4.03
C MET A 68 -19.29 -19.20 -3.62
N ILE A 69 -20.25 -18.64 -4.35
CA ILE A 69 -21.66 -18.93 -4.15
C ILE A 69 -22.01 -20.22 -4.91
N GLU A 70 -22.75 -21.11 -4.25
CA GLU A 70 -23.25 -22.37 -4.82
C GLU A 70 -23.96 -22.14 -6.17
N GLY A 71 -23.65 -22.96 -7.17
CA GLY A 71 -24.24 -22.87 -8.51
C GLY A 71 -23.71 -21.74 -9.41
N LEU A 72 -22.78 -20.89 -8.95
CA LEU A 72 -22.10 -19.92 -9.84
C LEU A 72 -20.90 -20.57 -10.58
N SER A 73 -20.27 -19.79 -11.47
CA SER A 73 -19.13 -20.24 -12.26
C SER A 73 -17.85 -20.36 -11.42
N VAL A 74 -17.33 -21.57 -11.28
CA VAL A 74 -16.02 -21.83 -10.65
C VAL A 74 -14.87 -21.16 -11.41
N HIS A 75 -15.02 -21.02 -12.73
CA HIS A 75 -14.01 -20.36 -13.55
C HIS A 75 -13.91 -18.87 -13.22
N GLU A 76 -15.04 -18.16 -13.13
CA GLU A 76 -15.07 -16.74 -12.78
C GLU A 76 -14.53 -16.50 -11.36
N HIS A 77 -14.90 -17.38 -10.42
CA HIS A 77 -14.36 -17.34 -9.07
C HIS A 77 -12.84 -17.57 -9.03
N GLY A 78 -12.35 -18.55 -9.80
CA GLY A 78 -10.92 -18.83 -9.92
C GLY A 78 -10.12 -17.66 -10.51
N VAL A 79 -10.64 -16.99 -11.53
CA VAL A 79 -10.03 -15.77 -12.10
C VAL A 79 -9.98 -14.64 -11.07
N MET A 80 -11.06 -14.44 -10.30
CA MET A 80 -11.10 -13.47 -9.22
C MET A 80 -10.05 -13.79 -8.13
N MET A 81 -9.95 -15.05 -7.69
CA MET A 81 -8.95 -15.48 -6.72
C MET A 81 -7.53 -15.29 -7.24
N LEU A 82 -7.26 -15.63 -8.49
CA LEU A 82 -5.95 -15.41 -9.12
C LEU A 82 -5.56 -13.93 -9.13
N SER A 83 -6.52 -13.04 -9.43
CA SER A 83 -6.28 -11.59 -9.38
C SER A 83 -5.93 -11.08 -7.98
N LEU A 84 -6.43 -11.74 -6.92
CA LEU A 84 -6.06 -11.42 -5.53
C LEU A 84 -4.66 -11.93 -5.21
N VAL A 85 -4.28 -13.12 -5.70
CA VAL A 85 -2.92 -13.67 -5.56
C VAL A 85 -1.88 -12.75 -6.23
N GLU A 86 -2.15 -12.30 -7.46
CA GLU A 86 -1.27 -11.36 -8.16
C GLU A 86 -1.08 -10.06 -7.36
N LYS A 87 -2.17 -9.49 -6.83
CA LYS A 87 -2.10 -8.30 -5.96
C LYS A 87 -1.32 -8.53 -4.67
N LEU A 88 -1.40 -9.72 -4.07
CA LEU A 88 -0.60 -10.06 -2.89
C LEU A 88 0.89 -10.07 -3.22
N LYS A 89 1.26 -10.67 -4.36
CA LYS A 89 2.64 -10.68 -4.87
C LYS A 89 3.16 -9.26 -5.15
N ASP A 90 2.36 -8.42 -5.81
CA ASP A 90 2.70 -7.01 -6.08
C ASP A 90 2.95 -6.21 -4.80
N LEU A 91 2.22 -6.55 -3.73
CA LEU A 91 2.35 -5.93 -2.41
C LEU A 91 3.41 -6.60 -1.52
N GLN A 92 4.19 -7.55 -2.07
CA GLN A 92 5.21 -8.31 -1.33
C GLN A 92 4.64 -8.99 -0.08
N VAL A 93 3.39 -9.45 -0.18
CA VAL A 93 2.76 -10.33 0.81
C VAL A 93 2.99 -11.75 0.33
N ASP A 94 4.04 -12.36 0.86
CA ASP A 94 4.35 -13.76 0.58
C ASP A 94 3.99 -14.63 1.78
N PHE A 95 3.30 -15.73 1.50
CA PHE A 95 3.11 -16.79 2.49
C PHE A 95 4.33 -17.72 2.48
N GLU A 96 4.72 -18.24 3.64
CA GLU A 96 5.91 -19.09 3.79
C GLU A 96 5.87 -20.34 2.88
N LYS A 97 4.66 -20.81 2.57
CA LYS A 97 4.40 -21.99 1.76
C LYS A 97 3.54 -21.60 0.57
N GLU A 98 4.01 -21.92 -0.64
CA GLU A 98 3.26 -21.65 -1.86
C GLU A 98 1.93 -22.43 -1.89
N GLU A 99 1.88 -23.59 -1.24
CA GLU A 99 0.65 -24.37 -1.08
C GLU A 99 -0.45 -23.62 -0.34
N THR A 100 -0.12 -22.63 0.51
CA THR A 100 -1.12 -21.83 1.24
C THR A 100 -2.07 -21.09 0.28
N TYR A 101 -1.58 -20.63 -0.88
CA TYR A 101 -2.45 -20.02 -1.86
C TYR A 101 -3.46 -21.01 -2.43
N ILE A 102 -3.00 -22.23 -2.71
CA ILE A 102 -3.82 -23.33 -3.23
C ILE A 102 -4.87 -23.72 -2.19
N ASP A 103 -4.46 -23.91 -0.94
CA ASP A 103 -5.35 -24.30 0.16
C ASP A 103 -6.47 -23.28 0.35
N VAL A 104 -6.17 -21.98 0.31
CA VAL A 104 -7.18 -20.92 0.45
C VAL A 104 -8.13 -20.88 -0.76
N ILE A 105 -7.62 -21.11 -1.97
CA ILE A 105 -8.46 -21.20 -3.17
C ILE A 105 -9.42 -22.38 -3.04
N LEU A 106 -8.94 -23.56 -2.64
CA LEU A 106 -9.77 -24.74 -2.46
C LEU A 106 -10.82 -24.52 -1.35
N GLN A 107 -10.42 -23.95 -0.20
CA GLN A 107 -11.33 -23.62 0.91
C GLN A 107 -12.38 -22.55 0.56
N SER A 108 -12.17 -21.79 -0.51
CA SER A 108 -13.13 -20.78 -0.96
C SER A 108 -14.27 -21.37 -1.79
N LEU A 109 -14.14 -22.62 -2.24
CA LEU A 109 -15.16 -23.31 -3.02
C LEU A 109 -16.33 -23.78 -2.13
N PRO A 110 -17.51 -24.00 -2.72
CA PRO A 110 -18.64 -24.54 -1.99
C PRO A 110 -18.49 -26.05 -1.73
N PRO A 111 -19.25 -26.61 -0.78
CA PRO A 111 -19.18 -28.05 -0.43
C PRO A 111 -19.50 -29.02 -1.57
N SER A 112 -20.16 -28.55 -2.64
CA SER A 112 -20.39 -29.36 -3.83
C SER A 112 -19.12 -29.76 -4.60
N PHE A 113 -17.98 -29.16 -4.26
CA PHE A 113 -16.66 -29.42 -4.84
C PHE A 113 -15.71 -30.18 -3.89
N ASP A 114 -16.18 -30.62 -2.72
CA ASP A 114 -15.42 -31.46 -1.78
C ASP A 114 -15.18 -32.89 -2.33
#